data_AF-A0A959VIP5-F1
#
_entry.id   AF-A0A959VIP5-F1
#
_cell.length_a   1.000
_cell.length_b   1.000
_cell.length_c   1.000
_cell.angle_alpha   90.00
_cell.angle_beta   90.00
_cell.angle_gamma   90.00
#
_symmetry.space_group_name_H-M   'P 1'
#
loop_
_entity.id
_entity.type
_entity.pdbx_description
1 polymer ?
#
loop_
_entity_poly.entity_id
_entity_poly.type
_entity_poly.pdbx_seq_one_letter_code
_entity_poly.pdbx_strand_id
1 'polypeptide(L)'
;MLGSDGDGTGSGETVHLNIPANASDRLAKGRDVPQIPDRITGTVGDTLLIRNRDRSTQVVAGYPISPGQTLRIPLNRAGNYETTCTAHADDSIEMVISE
;
A
#
# COMPACT_ATOMS: atom_id res chain seq x y z
N MET A 1 18.22 33.31 16.63
CA MET A 1 16.94 33.24 15.90
C MET A 1 16.51 31.79 15.91
N LEU A 2 15.32 31.54 16.44
CA LEU A 2 14.73 30.20 16.59
C LEU A 2 14.32 29.71 15.20
N GLY A 3 14.88 28.58 14.76
CA GLY A 3 14.38 27.83 13.60
C GLY A 3 13.59 26.65 14.14
N SER A 4 12.28 26.67 13.94
CA SER A 4 11.34 25.66 14.40
C SER A 4 11.51 24.36 13.60
N ASP A 5 11.86 23.28 14.29
CA ASP A 5 11.73 21.92 13.78
C ASP A 5 10.23 21.55 13.78
N GLY A 6 9.60 21.67 12.62
CA GLY A 6 8.25 21.14 12.42
C GLY A 6 8.30 19.63 12.31
N ASP A 7 8.15 18.94 13.44
CA ASP A 7 7.95 17.49 13.51
C ASP A 7 6.70 17.12 12.70
N GLY A 8 6.92 16.53 11.52
CA GLY A 8 5.87 15.88 10.73
C GLY A 8 5.26 14.76 11.55
N THR A 9 4.09 15.02 12.12
CA THR A 9 3.53 14.22 13.22
C THR A 9 2.55 13.19 12.71
N GLY A 10 3.07 12.30 11.89
CA GLY A 10 2.49 10.96 11.80
C GLY A 10 2.87 10.22 13.06
N SER A 11 2.00 9.33 13.49
CA SER A 11 2.26 8.49 14.66
C SER A 11 3.53 7.63 14.51
N GLY A 12 4.08 7.54 13.29
CA GLY A 12 5.16 6.61 12.94
C GLY A 12 4.64 5.18 12.85
N GLU A 13 3.32 5.00 12.72
CA GLU A 13 2.68 3.69 12.66
C GLU A 13 3.01 3.00 11.33
N THR A 14 2.93 1.68 11.34
CA THR A 14 3.05 0.86 10.13
C THR A 14 1.67 0.45 9.66
N VAL A 15 1.26 0.97 8.51
CA VAL A 15 0.06 0.51 7.80
C VAL A 15 0.44 -0.72 6.98
N HIS A 16 -0.33 -1.80 7.08
CA HIS A 16 0.04 -3.07 6.44
C HIS A 16 -0.84 -3.41 5.23
N LEU A 17 -0.21 -3.61 4.07
CA LEU A 17 -0.84 -4.26 2.92
C LEU A 17 -0.23 -5.66 2.73
N ASN A 18 -1.01 -6.69 3.03
CA ASN A 18 -0.56 -8.08 2.93
C ASN A 18 -1.19 -8.74 1.70
N ILE A 19 -0.43 -8.88 0.62
CA ILE A 19 -0.91 -9.62 -0.56
C ILE A 19 -0.86 -11.11 -0.23
N PRO A 20 -2.00 -11.83 -0.24
CA PRO A 20 -2.04 -13.23 0.15
C PRO A 20 -1.40 -14.12 -0.92
N ALA A 21 -1.02 -15.33 -0.51
CA ALA A 21 -0.65 -16.36 -1.47
C ALA A 21 -1.83 -16.65 -2.42
N ASN A 22 -1.53 -16.86 -3.71
CA ASN A 22 -2.49 -17.19 -4.76
C ASN A 22 -3.43 -16.02 -5.14
N ALA A 23 -3.06 -14.76 -4.86
CA ALA A 23 -3.85 -13.61 -5.30
C ALA A 23 -4.04 -13.60 -6.82
N SER A 24 -2.95 -13.75 -7.59
CA SER A 24 -2.98 -13.89 -9.05
C SER A 24 -3.87 -15.06 -9.53
N ASP A 25 -3.82 -16.21 -8.85
CA ASP A 25 -4.65 -17.37 -9.23
C ASP A 25 -6.15 -17.12 -9.04
N ARG A 26 -6.52 -16.29 -8.05
CA ARG A 26 -7.91 -15.89 -7.81
C ARG A 26 -8.37 -14.93 -8.92
N LEU A 27 -7.57 -13.91 -9.19
CA LEU A 27 -7.85 -12.93 -10.24
C LEU A 27 -7.94 -13.59 -11.62
N ALA A 28 -7.05 -14.51 -11.95
CA ALA A 28 -7.09 -15.28 -13.19
C ALA A 28 -8.37 -16.12 -13.35
N LYS A 29 -9.08 -16.40 -12.25
CA LYS A 29 -10.38 -17.10 -12.25
C LYS A 29 -11.57 -16.13 -12.17
N GLY A 30 -11.34 -14.82 -12.32
CA GLY A 30 -12.35 -13.78 -12.17
C GLY A 30 -12.90 -13.68 -10.75
N ARG A 31 -12.08 -13.96 -9.73
CA ARG A 31 -12.48 -13.90 -8.31
C ARG A 31 -11.70 -12.81 -7.59
N ASP A 32 -12.40 -12.09 -6.74
CA ASP A 32 -11.80 -11.06 -5.88
C ASP A 32 -10.82 -11.65 -4.87
N VAL A 33 -9.93 -10.79 -4.38
CA VAL A 33 -8.97 -11.11 -3.31
C VAL A 33 -9.39 -10.35 -2.04
N PRO A 34 -10.25 -10.92 -1.18
CA PRO A 34 -10.92 -10.20 -0.09
C PRO A 34 -9.97 -9.64 0.99
N GLN A 35 -8.70 -10.03 0.98
CA GLN A 35 -7.66 -9.50 1.86
C GLN A 35 -7.03 -8.21 1.33
N ILE A 36 -7.21 -7.90 0.04
CA ILE A 36 -6.82 -6.61 -0.52
C ILE A 36 -8.03 -5.68 -0.33
N PRO A 37 -7.89 -4.57 0.41
CA PRO A 37 -8.99 -3.66 0.63
C PRO A 37 -9.19 -2.74 -0.59
N ASP A 38 -10.36 -2.13 -0.68
CA ASP A 38 -10.64 -1.08 -1.68
C ASP A 38 -9.91 0.24 -1.34
N ARG A 39 -9.61 0.44 -0.05
CA ARG A 39 -8.99 1.66 0.49
C ARG A 39 -7.93 1.36 1.55
N ILE A 40 -6.82 2.07 1.46
CA ILE A 40 -5.79 2.17 2.49
C ILE A 40 -5.86 3.57 3.11
N THR A 41 -5.88 3.63 4.44
CA THR A 41 -5.84 4.89 5.20
C THR A 41 -4.55 4.99 5.99
N GLY A 42 -3.94 6.17 6.02
CA GLY A 42 -2.77 6.46 6.86
C GLY A 42 -2.62 7.95 7.11
N THR A 43 -1.58 8.31 7.85
CA THR A 43 -1.25 9.69 8.22
C THR A 43 0.14 10.06 7.70
N VAL A 44 0.38 11.32 7.38
CA VAL A 44 1.72 11.82 7.03
C VAL A 44 2.68 11.50 8.17
N GLY A 45 3.72 10.71 7.94
CA GLY A 45 4.70 10.24 8.92
C GLY A 45 4.59 8.73 9.21
N ASP A 46 3.47 8.10 8.83
CA ASP A 46 3.35 6.63 8.86
C ASP A 46 4.17 5.98 7.73
N THR A 47 4.32 4.66 7.80
CA THR A 47 4.92 3.84 6.74
C THR A 47 3.95 2.79 6.25
N LEU A 48 3.69 2.77 4.94
CA LEU A 48 3.00 1.65 4.30
C LEU A 48 3.98 0.49 4.07
N LEU A 49 3.75 -0.64 4.75
CA LEU A 49 4.49 -1.88 4.60
C LEU A 49 3.70 -2.85 3.73
N ILE A 50 4.21 -3.10 2.52
CA ILE A 50 3.59 -3.99 1.55
C ILE A 50 4.36 -5.30 1.54
N ARG A 51 3.69 -6.41 1.81
CA ARG A 51 4.31 -7.74 1.76
C ARG A 51 3.64 -8.60 0.69
N ASN A 52 4.42 -9.01 -0.31
CA ASN A 52 3.95 -9.92 -1.34
C ASN A 52 4.17 -11.38 -0.91
N ARG A 53 3.10 -12.09 -0.54
CA ARG A 53 3.15 -13.55 -0.32
C ARG A 53 2.69 -14.36 -1.53
N ASP A 54 2.37 -13.70 -2.64
CA ASP A 54 2.02 -14.36 -3.87
C ASP A 54 3.26 -14.96 -4.57
N ARG A 55 3.02 -15.82 -5.55
CA ARG A 55 4.05 -16.44 -6.40
C ARG A 55 4.41 -15.60 -7.62
N SER A 56 3.62 -14.56 -7.89
CA SER A 56 3.84 -13.61 -8.98
C SER A 56 4.33 -12.26 -8.45
N THR A 57 5.07 -11.53 -9.29
CA THR A 57 5.36 -10.11 -9.01
C THR A 57 4.04 -9.34 -9.03
N GLN A 58 3.87 -8.46 -8.04
CA GLN A 58 2.72 -7.57 -7.93
C GLN A 58 3.18 -6.13 -8.11
N VAL A 59 2.34 -5.27 -8.68
CA VAL A 59 2.61 -3.83 -8.78
C VAL A 59 1.67 -3.11 -7.83
N VAL A 60 2.25 -2.35 -6.90
CA VAL A 60 1.49 -1.48 -5.98
C VAL A 60 2.10 -0.10 -6.00
N ALA A 61 1.27 0.91 -6.20
CA ALA A 61 1.70 2.31 -6.33
C ALA A 61 2.80 2.52 -7.39
N GLY A 62 2.73 1.76 -8.49
CA GLY A 62 3.72 1.78 -9.58
C GLY A 62 5.03 1.04 -9.28
N TYR A 63 5.21 0.50 -8.07
CA TYR A 63 6.40 -0.26 -7.70
C TYR A 63 6.19 -1.77 -7.90
N PRO A 64 7.08 -2.47 -8.64
CA PRO A 64 7.06 -3.92 -8.70
C PRO A 64 7.60 -4.52 -7.39
N ILE A 65 6.88 -5.49 -6.86
CA ILE A 65 7.16 -6.19 -5.60
C ILE A 65 7.26 -7.68 -5.92
N SER A 66 8.48 -8.20 -5.93
CA SER A 66 8.77 -9.60 -6.24
C SER A 66 8.13 -10.57 -5.22
N PRO A 67 7.93 -11.85 -5.56
CA PRO A 67 7.48 -12.87 -4.61
C PRO A 67 8.34 -12.89 -3.34
N GLY A 68 7.69 -12.84 -2.18
CA GLY A 68 8.35 -12.82 -0.87
C GLY A 68 8.96 -11.46 -0.47
N GLN A 69 9.01 -10.48 -1.38
CA GLN A 69 9.55 -9.15 -1.09
C GLN A 69 8.63 -8.37 -0.15
N THR A 70 9.26 -7.51 0.65
CA THR A 70 8.57 -6.49 1.44
C THR A 70 9.05 -5.11 0.97
N LEU A 71 8.11 -4.22 0.64
CA LEU A 71 8.37 -2.83 0.27
C LEU A 71 7.87 -1.91 1.39
N ARG A 72 8.61 -0.82 1.63
CA ARG A 72 8.28 0.22 2.61
C ARG A 72 8.14 1.54 1.89
N ILE A 73 6.99 2.17 2.00
CA ILE A 73 6.70 3.48 1.40
C ILE A 73 6.41 4.45 2.54
N PRO A 74 7.27 5.45 2.78
CA PRO A 74 6.96 6.54 3.70
C PRO A 74 5.76 7.32 3.18
N LEU A 75 4.76 7.55 4.03
CA LEU A 75 3.63 8.42 3.72
C LEU A 75 4.02 9.83 4.10
N ASN A 76 4.43 10.67 3.14
CA ASN A 76 5.03 11.98 3.41
C ASN A 76 4.22 13.16 2.85
N ARG A 77 3.07 12.89 2.24
CA ARG A 77 2.21 13.89 1.64
C ARG A 77 0.75 13.49 1.84
N ALA A 78 -0.03 14.37 2.45
CA ALA A 78 -1.45 14.18 2.59
C ALA A 78 -2.16 14.30 1.24
N GLY A 79 -3.28 13.59 1.10
CA GLY A 79 -4.11 13.60 -0.10
C GLY A 79 -4.83 12.28 -0.33
N ASN A 80 -5.68 12.29 -1.35
CA ASN A 80 -6.36 11.11 -1.85
C ASN A 80 -5.73 10.73 -3.19
N TYR A 81 -5.31 9.49 -3.33
CA TYR A 81 -4.66 8.97 -4.52
C TYR A 81 -5.38 7.71 -4.98
N GLU A 82 -5.77 7.67 -6.24
CA GLU A 82 -6.06 6.40 -6.90
C GLU A 82 -4.75 5.85 -7.48
N THR A 83 -4.42 4.61 -7.13
CA THR A 83 -3.12 4.03 -7.50
C THR A 83 -3.23 2.59 -7.94
N THR A 84 -2.26 2.13 -8.74
CA THR A 84 -2.24 0.76 -9.27
C THR A 84 -2.09 -0.27 -8.15
N CYS A 85 -2.88 -1.33 -8.20
CA CYS A 85 -2.74 -2.52 -7.36
C CYS A 85 -3.14 -3.77 -8.15
N THR A 86 -2.16 -4.48 -8.71
CA THR A 86 -2.44 -5.67 -9.55
C THR A 86 -2.97 -6.87 -8.77
N ALA A 87 -2.97 -6.79 -7.44
CA ALA A 87 -3.59 -7.78 -6.57
C ALA A 87 -5.07 -7.47 -6.28
N HIS A 88 -5.55 -6.29 -6.67
CA HIS A 88 -6.95 -5.90 -6.57
C HIS A 88 -7.71 -6.28 -7.86
N ALA A 89 -9.01 -6.55 -7.75
CA ALA A 89 -9.82 -6.97 -8.90
C ALA A 89 -9.93 -5.87 -9.98
N ASP A 90 -9.97 -4.61 -9.53
CA ASP A 90 -10.10 -3.44 -10.40
C ASP A 90 -8.76 -2.89 -10.92
N ASP A 91 -7.64 -3.54 -10.57
CA ASP A 91 -6.26 -3.06 -10.83
C ASP A 91 -5.93 -1.69 -10.19
N SER A 92 -6.84 -1.13 -9.38
CA SER A 92 -6.66 0.10 -8.61
C SER A 92 -7.00 -0.09 -7.13
N ILE A 93 -6.47 0.80 -6.29
CA ILE A 93 -6.78 0.92 -4.87
C ILE A 93 -6.73 2.41 -4.48
N GLU A 94 -7.61 2.84 -3.58
CA GLU A 94 -7.59 4.20 -3.06
C GLU A 94 -6.65 4.31 -1.86
N MET A 95 -5.81 5.33 -1.85
CA MET A 95 -4.99 5.72 -0.71
C MET A 95 -5.44 7.07 -0.18
N VAL A 96 -5.87 7.11 1.07
CA VAL A 96 -6.25 8.33 1.78
C VAL A 96 -5.22 8.60 2.87
N ILE A 97 -4.46 9.68 2.70
CA ILE A 97 -3.43 10.11 3.64
C ILE A 97 -3.88 11.42 4.28
N SER A 98 -4.13 11.41 5.59
CA SER A 98 -4.39 12.63 6.37
C SER A 98 -3.11 13.31 6.83
N GLU A 99 -3.21 14.58 7.23
CA GLU A 99 -2.16 15.29 7.96
C GLU A 99 -1.85 14.63 9.31
#